data_AF-I0AFQ0-F1
#
_entry.id   AF-I0AFQ0-F1
#
_cell.length_a   1.000
_cell.length_b   1.000
_cell.length_c   1.000
_cell.angle_alpha   90.00
_cell.angle_beta   90.00
_cell.angle_gamma   90.00
#
_symmetry.space_group_name_H-M   'P 1'
#
loop_
_entity.id
_entity.type
_entity.pdbx_description
1 polymer ?
#
loop_
_entity_poly.entity_id
_entity_poly.type
_entity_poly.pdbx_seq_one_letter_code
_entity_poly.pdbx_strand_id
1 'polypeptide(L)'
;MKMDWIKDIDYNKFLDGDLKLLVNTIGIDKFIELYSHFAKTAIYFSEKPLMEMKQEYIRKYFGFKNEKELARMLGVSERLVYKIGSQKVTINNQQDLFND
;
A
#
# COMPACT_ATOMS: atom_id res chain seq x y z
N MET A 1 -24.27 -8.25 -9.05
CA MET A 1 -22.83 -8.09 -9.35
C MET A 1 -22.33 -9.30 -10.12
N LYS A 2 -21.25 -9.16 -10.88
CA LYS A 2 -20.58 -10.29 -11.56
C LYS A 2 -20.08 -11.23 -10.43
N MET A 3 -20.56 -12.48 -10.40
CA MET A 3 -20.15 -13.54 -9.44
C MET A 3 -20.82 -13.59 -8.05
N ASP A 4 -21.94 -12.90 -7.80
CA ASP A 4 -22.65 -13.04 -6.49
C ASP A 4 -23.11 -14.47 -6.18
N TRP A 5 -23.37 -15.26 -7.23
CA TRP A 5 -23.79 -16.66 -7.14
C TRP A 5 -22.83 -17.55 -6.32
N ILE A 6 -21.58 -17.12 -6.10
CA ILE A 6 -20.62 -17.82 -5.24
C ILE A 6 -21.14 -17.93 -3.80
N LYS A 7 -21.93 -16.95 -3.32
CA LYS A 7 -22.48 -16.95 -1.97
C LYS A 7 -23.66 -17.92 -1.81
N ASP A 8 -24.25 -18.36 -2.92
CA ASP A 8 -25.36 -19.31 -2.93
C ASP A 8 -24.88 -20.76 -2.79
N ILE A 9 -23.57 -20.98 -2.73
CA ILE A 9 -22.93 -22.29 -2.55
C ILE A 9 -22.01 -22.30 -1.33
N ASP A 10 -21.65 -23.50 -0.86
CA ASP A 10 -20.63 -23.68 0.18
C ASP A 10 -19.21 -23.50 -0.41
N TYR A 11 -18.88 -22.25 -0.74
CA TYR A 11 -17.63 -21.87 -1.38
C TYR A 11 -16.39 -22.26 -0.57
N ASN A 12 -16.51 -22.38 0.75
CA ASN A 12 -15.40 -22.71 1.65
C ASN A 12 -14.77 -24.08 1.35
N LYS A 13 -15.51 -25.01 0.75
CA LYS A 13 -15.00 -26.33 0.32
C LYS A 13 -14.03 -26.26 -0.85
N PHE A 14 -14.06 -25.16 -1.62
CA PHE A 14 -13.25 -24.97 -2.82
C PHE A 14 -12.06 -24.04 -2.61
N LEU A 15 -11.95 -23.44 -1.42
CA LEU A 15 -10.86 -22.54 -1.06
C LEU A 15 -9.79 -23.28 -0.26
N ASP A 16 -8.56 -23.19 -0.72
CA ASP A 16 -7.37 -23.67 -0.03
C ASP A 16 -6.27 -22.60 0.03
N GLY A 17 -5.21 -22.89 0.78
CA GLY A 17 -4.02 -22.05 0.92
C GLY A 17 -4.31 -20.55 1.06
N ASP A 18 -3.71 -19.77 0.17
CA ASP A 18 -3.77 -18.31 0.18
C ASP A 18 -5.18 -17.77 -0.10
N LEU A 19 -5.99 -18.47 -0.91
CA LEU A 19 -7.36 -18.01 -1.20
C LEU A 19 -8.26 -18.12 0.03
N LYS A 20 -8.11 -19.21 0.79
CA LYS A 20 -8.83 -19.38 2.07
C LYS A 20 -8.38 -18.34 3.09
N LEU A 21 -7.07 -18.10 3.20
CA LEU A 21 -6.53 -17.06 4.07
C LEU A 21 -7.06 -15.67 3.68
N LEU A 22 -7.10 -15.38 2.38
CA LEU A 22 -7.61 -14.11 1.87
C LEU A 22 -9.08 -13.92 2.25
N VAL A 23 -9.96 -14.88 1.93
CA VAL A 23 -11.38 -14.80 2.29
C VAL A 23 -11.61 -14.67 3.79
N ASN A 24 -10.83 -15.38 4.62
CA ASN A 24 -10.90 -15.24 6.08
C ASN A 24 -10.45 -13.86 6.58
N THR A 25 -9.54 -13.20 5.86
CA THR A 25 -8.98 -11.90 6.24
C THR A 25 -9.87 -10.74 5.81
N ILE A 26 -10.41 -10.77 4.59
CA ILE A 26 -11.15 -9.64 3.99
C ILE A 26 -12.64 -9.90 3.75
N GLY A 27 -13.10 -11.14 3.95
CA GLY A 27 -14.48 -11.55 3.69
C GLY A 27 -14.75 -11.89 2.22
N ILE A 28 -15.83 -12.65 1.98
CA ILE A 28 -16.21 -13.13 0.65
C ILE A 28 -16.57 -11.99 -0.32
N ASP A 29 -17.17 -10.91 0.17
CA ASP A 29 -17.58 -9.77 -0.67
C ASP A 29 -16.37 -9.09 -1.32
N LYS A 30 -15.33 -8.82 -0.51
CA LYS A 30 -14.08 -8.21 -0.99
C LYS A 30 -13.26 -9.16 -1.82
N PHE A 31 -13.31 -10.45 -1.51
CA PHE A 31 -12.73 -11.46 -2.37
C PHE A 31 -13.35 -11.45 -3.77
N ILE A 32 -14.69 -11.44 -3.88
CA ILE A 32 -15.40 -11.41 -5.17
C ILE A 32 -15.03 -10.14 -5.95
N GLU A 33 -14.99 -8.99 -5.28
CA GLU A 33 -14.57 -7.71 -5.87
C GLU A 33 -13.15 -7.85 -6.48
N LEU A 34 -12.16 -8.24 -5.68
CA LEU A 34 -10.78 -8.42 -6.14
C LEU A 34 -10.67 -9.45 -7.26
N TYR A 35 -11.32 -10.60 -7.11
CA TYR A 35 -11.26 -11.68 -8.09
C TYR A 35 -11.86 -11.22 -9.42
N SER A 36 -12.94 -10.43 -9.41
CA SER A 36 -13.56 -9.90 -10.62
C SER A 36 -12.65 -8.95 -11.41
N HIS A 37 -11.74 -8.25 -10.73
CA HIS A 37 -10.79 -7.30 -11.33
C HIS A 37 -9.47 -7.95 -11.74
N PHE A 38 -8.96 -8.89 -10.95
CA PHE A 38 -7.61 -9.44 -11.08
C PHE A 38 -7.56 -10.92 -11.48
N ALA A 39 -8.71 -11.52 -11.84
CA ALA A 39 -8.72 -12.91 -12.32
C ALA A 39 -7.70 -13.11 -13.45
N LYS A 40 -6.92 -14.20 -13.34
CA LYS A 40 -5.81 -14.57 -14.25
C LYS A 40 -4.57 -13.67 -14.14
N THR A 41 -4.50 -12.80 -13.14
CA THR A 41 -3.28 -12.05 -12.81
C THR A 41 -2.64 -12.62 -11.55
N ALA A 42 -1.35 -12.96 -11.64
CA ALA A 42 -0.57 -13.26 -10.45
C ALA A 42 -0.22 -11.94 -9.74
N ILE A 43 -0.78 -11.72 -8.54
CA ILE A 43 -0.47 -10.54 -7.72
C ILE A 43 0.70 -10.90 -6.80
N TYR A 44 1.78 -10.15 -6.92
CA TYR A 44 2.94 -10.23 -6.04
C TYR A 44 3.04 -8.97 -5.18
N PHE A 45 3.03 -9.14 -3.85
CA PHE A 45 3.20 -8.03 -2.90
C PHE A 45 4.68 -7.76 -2.65
N SER A 46 5.28 -6.93 -3.50
CA SER A 46 6.68 -6.50 -3.29
C SER A 46 6.78 -5.41 -2.23
N GLU A 47 7.89 -5.40 -1.47
CA GLU A 47 8.19 -4.35 -0.47
C GLU A 47 8.56 -3.00 -1.08
N LYS A 48 8.92 -2.95 -2.37
CA LYS A 48 9.44 -1.74 -3.01
C LYS A 48 8.42 -0.57 -3.02
N PRO A 49 7.19 -0.73 -3.53
CA PRO A 49 6.19 0.33 -3.49
C PRO A 49 5.85 0.77 -2.06
N LEU A 50 5.79 -0.17 -1.12
CA LEU A 50 5.54 0.15 0.29
C LEU A 50 6.68 1.00 0.86
N MET A 51 7.93 0.65 0.56
CA MET A 51 9.08 1.45 0.95
C MET A 51 9.02 2.84 0.33
N GLU A 52 8.72 2.98 -0.97
CA GLU A 52 8.56 4.28 -1.63
C GLU A 52 7.49 5.15 -0.95
N MET A 53 6.33 4.58 -0.60
CA MET A 53 5.30 5.28 0.19
C MET A 53 5.79 5.73 1.56
N LYS A 54 6.57 4.89 2.26
CA LYS A 54 7.19 5.25 3.55
C LYS A 54 8.17 6.42 3.38
N GLN A 55 8.94 6.45 2.29
CA GLN A 55 9.86 7.55 2.00
C GLN A 55 9.11 8.86 1.77
N GLU A 56 8.04 8.85 0.97
CA GLU A 56 7.22 10.05 0.75
C GLU A 56 6.58 10.54 2.05
N TYR A 57 6.10 9.63 2.90
CA TYR A 57 5.57 9.98 4.20
C TYR A 57 6.64 10.66 5.07
N ILE A 58 7.88 10.14 5.08
CA ILE A 58 8.99 10.77 5.80
C ILE A 58 9.24 12.19 5.26
N ARG A 59 9.36 12.38 3.94
CA ARG A 59 9.59 13.71 3.34
C ARG A 59 8.50 14.71 3.72
N LYS A 60 7.24 14.26 3.75
CA LYS A 60 6.10 15.11 4.07
C LYS A 60 6.07 15.57 5.54
N TYR A 61 6.56 14.76 6.48
CA TYR A 61 6.38 15.00 7.92
C TYR A 61 7.67 15.19 8.70
N PHE A 62 8.84 15.06 8.07
CA PHE A 62 10.12 15.35 8.70
C PHE A 62 10.17 16.81 9.18
N GLY A 63 10.63 17.05 10.40
CA GLY A 63 10.60 18.36 11.06
C GLY A 63 9.22 18.81 11.60
N PHE A 64 8.12 18.18 11.17
CA PHE A 64 6.77 18.40 11.72
C PHE A 64 6.37 17.36 12.77
N LYS A 65 6.93 16.15 12.66
CA LYS A 65 6.76 15.05 13.61
C LYS A 65 8.12 14.63 14.16
N ASN A 66 8.12 14.08 15.36
CA ASN A 66 9.33 13.52 15.95
C ASN A 66 9.86 12.34 15.11
N GLU A 67 11.16 12.35 14.82
CA GLU A 67 11.80 11.40 13.91
C GLU A 67 11.78 9.97 14.45
N LYS A 68 11.87 9.80 15.77
CA LYS A 68 11.78 8.49 16.43
C LYS A 68 10.37 7.93 16.37
N GLU A 69 9.36 8.78 16.50
CA GLU A 69 7.97 8.37 16.30
C GLU A 69 7.69 7.96 14.84
N LEU A 70 8.21 8.72 13.87
CA LEU A 70 8.14 8.38 12.45
C LEU A 70 8.80 7.03 12.17
N ALA A 71 10.00 6.80 12.71
CA ALA A 71 10.72 5.54 12.55
C ALA A 71 9.91 4.34 13.09
N ARG A 72 9.37 4.47 14.31
CA ARG A 72 8.54 3.42 14.95
C ARG A 72 7.27 3.14 14.17
N MET A 73 6.54 4.19 13.77
CA MET A 73 5.27 4.05 13.06
C MET A 73 5.44 3.39 11.69
N LEU A 74 6.50 3.74 10.96
CA LEU A 74 6.75 3.23 9.61
C LEU A 74 7.53 1.90 9.61
N GLY A 75 8.01 1.45 10.77
CA GLY A 75 8.83 0.25 10.90
C GLY A 75 10.16 0.39 10.16
N VAL A 76 10.84 1.52 10.33
CA VAL A 76 12.16 1.81 9.71
C VAL A 76 13.15 2.31 10.76
N SER A 77 14.43 2.40 10.41
CA SER A 77 15.44 2.97 11.32
C SER A 77 15.37 4.50 11.36
N GLU A 78 15.69 5.10 12.51
CA GLU A 78 15.84 6.56 12.65
C GLU A 78 16.88 7.10 11.66
N ARG A 79 17.97 6.35 11.42
CA ARG A 79 18.98 6.70 10.39
C ARG A 79 18.36 6.86 9.00
N LEU A 80 17.40 6.00 8.63
CA LEU A 80 16.72 6.11 7.34
C LEU A 80 15.81 7.34 7.30
N VAL A 81 15.11 7.64 8.40
CA VAL A 81 14.29 8.85 8.54
C VAL A 81 15.14 10.09 8.31
N TYR A 82 16.26 10.24 9.03
CA TYR A 82 17.18 11.36 8.84
C TYR A 82 17.76 11.38 7.42
N LYS A 83 18.18 10.23 6.86
CA LYS A 83 18.72 10.16 5.51
C LYS A 83 17.74 10.69 4.46
N ILE A 84 16.45 10.38 4.59
CA ILE A 84 15.43 10.80 3.62
C ILE A 84 15.00 12.25 3.89
N GLY A 85 14.68 12.58 5.14
CA GLY A 85 14.17 13.90 5.52
C GLY A 85 15.17 15.03 5.34
N SER A 86 16.48 14.72 5.43
CA SER A 86 17.56 15.69 5.20
C SER A 86 18.00 15.83 3.74
N GLN A 87 17.45 15.01 2.82
CA GLN A 87 17.67 15.25 1.39
C GLN A 87 17.05 16.60 1.05
N LYS A 88 17.88 17.56 0.62
CA LYS A 88 17.40 18.85 0.11
C LYS A 88 16.29 18.56 -0.89
N VAL A 89 15.10 19.11 -0.66
CA VAL A 89 14.06 19.16 -1.69
C VAL A 89 14.67 19.96 -2.83
N THR A 90 15.21 19.28 -3.84
CA THR A 90 15.56 19.94 -5.09
C THR A 90 14.23 20.35 -5.71
N ILE A 91 13.79 21.56 -5.41
CA ILE A 91 12.61 22.17 -6.03
C ILE A 91 12.98 22.41 -7.50
N ASN A 92 12.78 21.41 -8.34
CA ASN A 92 12.67 21.61 -9.79
C ASN A 92 11.24 22.03 -10.10
N ASN A 93 10.81 23.17 -9.54
CA ASN A 93 9.61 23.90 -9.96
C ASN A 93 10.03 25.36 -10.20
N GLN A 94 10.78 25.57 -11.27
CA GLN A 94 10.82 26.84 -11.98
C GLN A 94 10.40 26.55 -13.42
N GLN A 95 9.09 26.53 -13.68
CA GLN A 95 8.54 26.94 -14.99
C GLN A 95 7.01 27.07 -15.08
N ASP A 96 6.21 26.61 -14.10
CA ASP A 96 4.75 26.73 -14.19
C ASP A 96 4.10 27.83 -13.33
N LEU A 97 4.86 28.80 -12.81
CA LEU A 97 4.33 29.92 -12.00
C LEU A 97 4.38 31.30 -12.68
N PHE A 98 4.71 31.36 -13.97
CA PHE A 98 4.60 32.57 -14.77
C PHE A 98 4.03 32.23 -16.16
N ASN A 99 2.75 31.90 -16.21
CA ASN A 99 1.94 32.05 -17.40
C ASN A 99 0.60 32.66 -16.95
N ASP A 100 0.65 33.96 -16.66
CA ASP A 100 -0.50 34.86 -16.79
C ASP A 100 -0.43 35.51 -18.17
#